data_AF-A0A2E0PYS0-F1
#
_entry.id   AF-A0A2E0PYS0-F1
#
_cell.length_a   1.000
_cell.length_b   1.000
_cell.length_c   1.000
_cell.angle_alpha   90.00
_cell.angle_beta   90.00
_cell.angle_gamma   90.00
#
_symmetry.space_group_name_H-M   'P 1'
#
loop_
_entity.id
_entity.type
_entity.pdbx_description
1 polymer ?
#
loop_
_entity_poly.entity_id
_entity_poly.type
_entity_poly.pdbx_seq_one_letter_code
_entity_poly.pdbx_strand_id
1 'polypeptide(L)'
;MKIDITGRNVEITDALEVNIKNKLKRLENHFENIININFILTVEKERMKAEALITIKNGNLFADNENKNMYAAIDEVIIKLDRQLRKQKEKIIDRR
;
A
#
# COMPACT_ATOMS: atom_id res chain seq x y z
N MET A 1 -0.49 0.56 13.98
CA MET A 1 -1.02 0.91 12.66
C MET A 1 -2.40 0.30 12.46
N LYS A 2 -3.34 1.00 11.81
CA LYS A 2 -4.60 0.40 11.30
C LYS A 2 -4.45 0.14 9.79
N ILE A 3 -4.99 -0.98 9.31
CA ILE A 3 -5.06 -1.31 7.89
C ILE A 3 -6.53 -1.53 7.54
N ASP A 4 -7.05 -0.71 6.64
CA ASP A 4 -8.39 -0.87 6.07
C ASP A 4 -8.23 -1.32 4.61
N ILE A 5 -8.90 -2.42 4.22
CA ILE A 5 -8.87 -2.97 2.87
C ILE A 5 -10.28 -2.96 2.30
N THR A 6 -10.46 -2.33 1.15
CA THR A 6 -11.76 -2.17 0.49
C THR A 6 -11.73 -2.78 -0.91
N GLY A 7 -12.70 -3.63 -1.22
CA GLY A 7 -12.94 -4.11 -2.58
C GLY A 7 -14.02 -3.28 -3.29
N ARG A 8 -13.75 -2.87 -4.53
CA ARG A 8 -14.70 -2.23 -5.44
C ARG A 8 -14.92 -3.16 -6.64
N ASN A 9 -16.14 -3.69 -6.76
CA ASN A 9 -16.48 -4.72 -7.75
C ASN A 9 -15.60 -5.98 -7.65
N VAL A 10 -15.03 -6.22 -6.46
CA VAL A 10 -14.22 -7.39 -6.14
C VAL A 10 -14.46 -7.76 -4.68
N GLU A 11 -14.63 -9.04 -4.42
CA GLU A 11 -14.69 -9.57 -3.06
C GLU A 11 -13.27 -9.74 -2.51
N ILE A 12 -13.06 -9.29 -1.28
CA ILE A 12 -11.77 -9.46 -0.60
C ILE A 12 -11.80 -10.83 0.09
N THR A 13 -11.12 -11.82 -0.51
CA THR A 13 -10.97 -13.14 0.10
C THR A 13 -9.94 -13.12 1.22
N ASP A 14 -10.04 -14.06 2.16
CA ASP A 14 -9.09 -14.19 3.28
C ASP A 14 -7.63 -14.31 2.78
N ALA A 15 -7.40 -15.08 1.72
CA ALA A 15 -6.08 -15.24 1.13
C ALA A 15 -5.51 -13.91 0.60
N LEU A 16 -6.36 -13.09 -0.02
CA LEU A 16 -5.99 -11.79 -0.55
C LEU A 16 -5.70 -10.79 0.57
N GLU A 17 -6.57 -10.75 1.59
CA GLU A 17 -6.40 -9.92 2.77
C GLU A 17 -5.09 -10.27 3.51
N VAL A 18 -4.84 -11.55 3.77
CA VAL A 18 -3.61 -12.03 4.42
C VAL A 18 -2.38 -11.67 3.59
N ASN A 19 -2.44 -11.84 2.26
CA ASN A 19 -1.33 -11.46 1.38
C ASN A 19 -1.00 -9.96 1.47
N ILE A 20 -2.02 -9.09 1.41
CA ILE A 20 -1.84 -7.63 1.53
C ILE A 20 -1.30 -7.26 2.91
N LYS A 21 -1.91 -7.78 3.98
CA LYS A 21 -1.48 -7.49 5.37
C LYS A 21 -0.03 -7.92 5.61
N ASN A 22 0.38 -9.09 5.11
CA ASN A 22 1.76 -9.56 5.24
C ASN A 22 2.76 -8.64 4.53
N LYS A 23 2.42 -8.14 3.34
CA LYS A 23 3.27 -7.20 2.60
C LYS A 23 3.34 -5.84 3.28
N LEU A 24 2.21 -5.30 3.76
CA LEU A 24 2.17 -4.03 4.48
C LEU A 24 2.89 -4.09 5.83
N LYS A 25 2.82 -5.21 6.54
CA LYS A 25 3.56 -5.41 7.80
C LYS A 25 5.08 -5.32 7.61
N ARG A 26 5.60 -5.75 6.45
CA ARG A 26 7.03 -5.55 6.12
C ARG A 26 7.39 -4.07 5.97
N LEU A 27 6.48 -3.25 5.47
CA LEU A 27 6.67 -1.79 5.42
C LEU A 27 6.68 -1.21 6.84
N GLU A 28 5.74 -1.60 7.70
CA GLU A 28 5.68 -1.13 9.10
C GLU A 28 6.98 -1.43 9.85
N ASN A 29 7.51 -2.65 9.73
CA ASN A 29 8.77 -3.04 10.40
C ASN A 29 9.97 -2.16 10.01
N HIS A 30 9.95 -1.56 8.82
CA HIS A 30 11.02 -0.67 8.36
C HIS A 30 10.75 0.82 8.63
N PHE A 31 9.50 1.17 8.96
CA PHE A 31 9.01 2.55 9.08
C PHE A 31 8.04 2.70 10.27
N GLU A 32 8.58 3.05 11.43
CA GLU A 32 7.84 3.17 12.70
C GLU A 32 6.77 4.28 12.75
N ASN A 33 6.71 5.18 11.75
CA ASN A 33 5.85 6.37 11.77
C ASN A 33 4.55 6.22 10.96
N ILE A 34 4.14 5.00 10.61
CA ILE A 34 2.90 4.74 9.89
C ILE A 34 1.70 4.75 10.86
N ILE A 35 0.75 5.65 10.60
CA ILE A 35 -0.45 5.83 11.42
C ILE A 35 -1.58 4.92 10.89
N ASN A 36 -1.88 5.05 9.60
CA ASN A 36 -2.98 4.34 8.94
C ASN A 36 -2.61 3.97 7.50
N ILE A 37 -3.18 2.87 7.02
CA ILE A 37 -3.12 2.46 5.61
C ILE A 37 -4.53 2.15 5.11
N ASN A 38 -4.95 2.84 4.06
CA ASN A 38 -6.16 2.50 3.31
C ASN A 38 -5.74 1.86 1.99
N PHE A 39 -6.16 0.62 1.75
CA PHE A 39 -5.89 -0.13 0.52
C PHE A 39 -7.19 -0.38 -0.22
N ILE A 40 -7.23 -0.09 -1.51
CA ILE A 40 -8.42 -0.25 -2.35
C ILE A 40 -8.05 -1.14 -3.53
N LEU A 41 -8.83 -2.19 -3.74
CA LEU A 41 -8.75 -3.06 -4.90
C LEU A 41 -9.97 -2.80 -5.77
N THR A 42 -9.77 -2.58 -7.05
CA THR A 42 -10.85 -2.36 -8.01
C THR A 42 -10.70 -3.31 -9.19
N VAL A 43 -11.77 -3.97 -9.58
CA VAL A 43 -11.82 -4.76 -10.82
C VAL A 43 -12.82 -4.13 -11.78
N GLU A 44 -12.35 -3.77 -12.97
CA GLU A 44 -13.17 -3.23 -14.05
C GLU A 44 -12.88 -3.96 -15.36
N LYS A 45 -13.80 -4.85 -15.77
CA LYS A 45 -13.60 -5.73 -16.94
C LYS A 45 -12.32 -6.55 -16.77
N GLU A 46 -11.34 -6.39 -17.66
CA GLU A 46 -10.03 -7.07 -17.60
C GLU A 46 -8.97 -6.30 -16.79
N ARG A 47 -9.29 -5.11 -16.28
CA ARG A 47 -8.36 -4.24 -15.56
C ARG A 47 -8.49 -4.46 -14.07
N MET A 48 -7.36 -4.72 -13.42
CA MET A 48 -7.26 -4.89 -11.97
C MET A 48 -6.40 -3.76 -11.42
N LYS A 49 -7.01 -2.87 -10.63
CA LYS A 49 -6.34 -1.71 -10.04
C LYS A 49 -6.15 -1.92 -8.54
N ALA A 50 -4.94 -1.65 -8.06
CA ALA A 50 -4.63 -1.53 -6.65
C ALA A 50 -4.28 -0.07 -6.36
N GLU A 51 -4.77 0.45 -5.24
CA GLU A 51 -4.52 1.82 -4.78
C GLU A 51 -4.27 1.81 -3.28
N ALA A 52 -3.34 2.63 -2.80
CA ALA A 52 -3.03 2.70 -1.39
C ALA A 52 -2.67 4.11 -0.95
N LEU A 53 -3.24 4.51 0.19
CA LEU A 53 -2.93 5.74 0.91
C LEU A 53 -2.34 5.37 2.28
N ILE A 54 -1.08 5.72 2.49
CA ILE A 54 -0.41 5.61 3.79
C ILE A 54 -0.38 7.00 4.43
N THR A 55 -0.93 7.11 5.63
CA THR A 55 -0.78 8.29 6.48
C THR A 55 0.38 8.09 7.44
N ILE A 56 1.33 9.01 7.40
CA ILE A 56 2.48 9.08 8.31
C ILE A 56 2.41 10.38 9.12
N LYS A 57 3.19 10.48 10.20
CA LYS A 57 3.22 11.69 11.06
C LYS A 57 3.40 13.01 10.30
N ASN A 58 4.19 12.98 9.21
CA ASN A 58 4.60 14.17 8.47
C ASN A 58 3.94 14.29 7.08
N GLY A 59 2.83 13.60 6.84
CA GLY A 59 2.08 13.72 5.58
C GLY A 59 1.47 12.40 5.11
N ASN A 60 1.12 12.35 3.83
CA ASN A 60 0.53 11.18 3.20
C ASN A 60 1.38 10.71 2.02
N LEU A 61 1.38 9.40 1.78
CA LEU A 61 1.97 8.77 0.61
C LEU A 61 0.86 8.03 -0.13
N PHE A 62 0.79 8.26 -1.44
CA PHE A 62 -0.17 7.61 -2.30
C PHE A 62 0.55 6.85 -3.41
N ALA A 63 0.03 5.68 -3.74
CA ALA A 63 0.46 4.95 -4.92
C ALA A 63 -0.71 4.13 -5.46
N ASP A 64 -0.80 4.07 -6.78
CA ASP A 64 -1.69 3.18 -7.50
C ASP A 64 -0.97 2.43 -8.60
N ASN A 65 -1.57 1.33 -9.04
CA ASN A 65 -1.16 0.62 -10.23
C ASN A 65 -2.31 -0.17 -10.83
N GLU A 66 -2.30 -0.30 -12.16
CA GLU A 66 -3.22 -1.15 -12.90
C GLU A 66 -2.43 -2.28 -13.56
N ASN A 67 -2.96 -3.50 -13.47
CA ASN A 67 -2.40 -4.68 -14.11
C ASN A 67 -3.53 -5.61 -14.56
N LYS A 68 -3.23 -6.58 -15.43
CA LYS A 68 -4.15 -7.69 -15.76
C LYS A 68 -4.20 -8.76 -14.65
N ASN A 69 -3.29 -8.69 -13.68
CA ASN A 69 -3.21 -9.57 -12.52
C ASN A 69 -3.22 -8.76 -11.22
N MET A 70 -4.19 -9.03 -10.34
CA MET A 70 -4.38 -8.28 -9.09
C MET A 70 -3.16 -8.36 -8.16
N TYR A 71 -2.52 -9.53 -8.06
CA TYR A 71 -1.34 -9.70 -7.22
C TYR A 71 -0.16 -8.88 -7.74
N ALA A 72 0.00 -8.78 -9.06
CA ALA A 72 1.01 -7.93 -9.67
C ALA A 72 0.71 -6.44 -9.43
N ALA A 73 -0.56 -6.01 -9.54
CA ALA A 73 -0.95 -4.64 -9.22
C ALA A 73 -0.64 -4.28 -7.76
N ILE A 74 -0.95 -5.18 -6.82
CA ILE A 74 -0.62 -5.03 -5.39
C ILE A 74 0.89 -4.89 -5.20
N ASP A 75 1.68 -5.76 -5.81
CA ASP A 75 3.14 -5.77 -5.64
C ASP A 75 3.78 -4.48 -6.16
N GLU A 76 3.34 -3.99 -7.31
CA GLU A 76 3.81 -2.72 -7.86
C GLU A 76 3.46 -1.53 -6.97
N VAL A 77 2.27 -1.51 -6.36
CA VAL A 77 1.88 -0.49 -5.36
C VAL A 77 2.78 -0.55 -4.14
N ILE A 78 3.04 -1.74 -3.60
CA ILE A 78 3.92 -1.93 -2.43
C ILE A 78 5.35 -1.44 -2.72
N ILE A 79 5.89 -1.75 -3.91
CA ILE A 79 7.22 -1.27 -4.32
C ILE A 79 7.26 0.26 -4.41
N LYS A 80 6.22 0.88 -5.00
CA LYS A 80 6.12 2.34 -5.11
C LYS A 80 6.08 2.98 -3.72
N LEU A 81 5.33 2.41 -2.78
CA LEU A 81 5.23 2.90 -1.40
C LEU A 81 6.53 2.72 -0.62
N ASP A 82 7.20 1.56 -0.71
CA ASP A 82 8.50 1.33 -0.07
C ASP A 82 9.52 2.39 -0.49
N ARG A 83 9.59 2.67 -1.80
CA ARG A 83 10.47 3.71 -2.35
C ARG A 83 10.12 5.10 -1.81
N GLN A 84 8.84 5.43 -1.71
CA GLN A 84 8.40 6.72 -1.15
C GLN A 84 8.76 6.84 0.32
N LEU A 85 8.53 5.78 1.11
CA LEU A 85 8.87 5.74 2.53
C LEU A 85 10.38 5.89 2.77
N ARG A 86 11.23 5.21 1.97
CA ARG A 86 12.69 5.37 2.03
C ARG A 86 13.10 6.83 1.80
N LYS A 87 12.59 7.47 0.75
CA LYS A 87 12.87 8.89 0.46
C LYS A 87 12.42 9.82 1.58
N GLN A 88 11.29 9.53 2.23
CA GLN A 88 10.84 10.32 3.39
C GLN A 88 11.76 10.14 4.60
N LYS A 89 12.21 8.91 4.87
CA LYS A 89 13.16 8.61 5.95
C LYS A 89 14.51 9.31 5.72
N GLU A 90 15.05 9.25 4.50
CA GLU A 90 16.28 9.95 4.11
C GLU A 90 16.17 11.46 4.35
N LYS A 91 15.07 12.10 3.92
CA LYS A 91 14.84 13.54 4.14
C LYS A 91 14.74 13.94 5.62
N ILE A 92 14.28 13.04 6.49
CA ILE A 92 14.21 13.31 7.95
C ILE A 92 15.61 13.22 8.57
N ILE A 93 16.42 12.26 8.11
CA ILE A 93 17.81 12.09 8.58
C ILE A 93 18.67 13.26 8.12
N ASP A 94 18.57 13.67 6.85
CA ASP A 94 19.34 14.78 6.27
C ASP A 94 19.01 16.16 6.88
N ARG A 95 17.87 16.27 7.58
CA ARG A 95 17.45 17.48 8.30
C ARG A 95 17.88 17.51 9.77
N ARG A 96 18.58 16.49 10.26
CA ARG A 96 19.17 16.43 11.61
C ARG A 96 20.65 16.77 11.55
#